data_AF-A0A840AFI5-F1
#
_entry.id   AF-A0A840AFI5-F1
#
_cell.length_a   1.000
_cell.length_b   1.000
_cell.length_c   1.000
_cell.angle_alpha   90.00
_cell.angle_beta   90.00
_cell.angle_gamma   90.00
#
_symmetry.space_group_name_H-M   'P 1'
#
loop_
_entity.id
_entity.type
_entity.pdbx_description
1 polymer ?
#
loop_
_entity_poly.entity_id
_entity_poly.type
_entity_poly.pdbx_seq_one_letter_code
_entity_poly.pdbx_strand_id
1 'polypeptide(L)' 'MMQTPPQAIARLLDRATYEGYRLGFEAARAEAVLLAEHAGQAALAARLRAMAALPDRNAQ' A
#
# COMPACT_ATOMS: atom_id res chain seq x y z
N MET A 1 9.58 -20.85 26.06
CA MET A 1 10.47 -19.70 25.76
C MET A 1 10.33 -19.40 24.27
N MET A 2 9.85 -18.21 23.90
CA MET A 2 9.64 -17.85 22.50
C MET A 2 11.01 -17.45 21.92
N GLN A 3 11.58 -18.27 21.03
CA GLN A 3 12.87 -17.97 20.42
C GLN A 3 12.70 -16.78 19.48
N THR A 4 13.41 -15.68 19.76
CA THR A 4 13.39 -14.49 18.93
C THR A 4 14.01 -14.85 17.57
N PRO A 5 13.32 -14.61 16.45
CA PRO A 5 13.90 -14.84 15.14
C PRO A 5 15.19 -14.02 15.00
N PRO A 6 16.23 -14.56 14.33
CA PRO A 6 17.43 -13.82 13.99
C PRO A 6 17.05 -12.46 13.38
N GLN A 7 17.72 -11.37 13.77
CA GLN A 7 17.38 -10.01 13.35
C GLN A 7 17.24 -9.86 11.82
N ALA A 8 18.02 -10.63 11.05
CA ALA A 8 17.91 -10.68 9.59
C ALA A 8 16.53 -11.16 9.10
N ILE A 9 15.96 -12.20 9.74
CA ILE A 9 14.63 -12.71 9.42
C ILE A 9 13.56 -11.68 9.78
N ALA A 10 13.69 -11.03 10.95
CA ALA A 10 12.76 -9.98 11.35
C ALA A 10 12.72 -8.81 10.35
N ARG A 11 13.88 -8.35 9.86
CA ARG A 11 13.96 -7.30 8.82
C ARG A 11 13.37 -7.75 7.49
N LEU A 12 13.60 -8.99 7.09
CA LEU A 12 13.06 -9.54 5.84
C LEU A 12 11.53 -9.63 5.90
N LEU A 13 10.98 -10.09 7.02
CA LEU A 13 9.54 -10.13 7.25
C LEU A 13 8.94 -8.71 7.26
N ASP A 14 9.55 -7.76 7.97
CA ASP A 14 9.08 -6.36 8.00
C ASP A 14 9.06 -5.76 6.59
N ARG A 15 10.12 -5.96 5.80
CA ARG A 15 10.18 -5.53 4.40
C ARG A 15 9.05 -6.15 3.57
N ALA A 16 8.84 -7.46 3.67
CA ALA A 16 7.79 -8.16 2.92
C ALA A 16 6.39 -7.67 3.31
N THR A 17 6.17 -7.39 4.60
CA THR A 17 4.90 -6.83 5.09
C THR A 17 4.62 -5.45 4.51
N TYR A 18 5.60 -4.55 4.51
CA TYR A 18 5.41 -3.20 3.98
C TYR A 18 5.24 -3.18 2.46
N GLU A 19 5.94 -4.07 1.75
CA GLU A 19 5.73 -4.24 0.31
C GLU A 19 4.29 -4.73 0.02
N GLY A 20 3.78 -5.65 0.84
CA GLY A 20 2.38 -6.07 0.78
C GLY A 20 1.39 -4.92 1.01
N TYR A 21 1.66 -4.05 1.99
CA TYR A 21 0.81 -2.87 2.22
C TYR A 21 0.86 -1.88 1.05
N ARG A 22 2.05 -1.62 0.49
CA ARG A 22 2.23 -0.74 -0.66
C ARG A 22 1.42 -1.22 -1.85
N LEU A 23 1.57 -2.50 -2.22
CA LEU A 23 0.84 -3.13 -3.32
C LEU A 23 -0.67 -3.17 -3.06
N GLY A 24 -1.08 -3.52 -1.85
CA GLY A 24 -2.50 -3.57 -1.46
C GLY A 24 -3.17 -2.19 -1.54
N PHE A 25 -2.47 -1.14 -1.12
CA PHE A 25 -2.95 0.23 -1.24
C PHE A 25 -3.06 0.68 -2.70
N GLU A 26 -2.07 0.37 -3.54
CA GLU A 26 -2.10 0.70 -4.97
C GLU A 26 -3.30 0.04 -5.67
N ALA A 27 -3.53 -1.24 -5.40
CA ALA A 27 -4.66 -1.98 -5.93
C ALA A 27 -6.00 -1.39 -5.44
N ALA A 28 -6.14 -1.14 -4.13
CA ALA A 28 -7.36 -0.57 -3.56
C ALA A 28 -7.65 0.83 -4.12
N ARG A 29 -6.62 1.67 -4.30
CA ARG A 29 -6.74 3.00 -4.88
C ARG A 29 -7.19 2.92 -6.34
N ALA A 30 -6.63 2.01 -7.13
CA ALA A 30 -7.03 1.80 -8.52
C ALA A 30 -8.50 1.37 -8.64
N GLU A 31 -8.93 0.41 -7.81
CA GLU A 31 -10.31 -0.05 -7.79
C GLU A 31 -11.28 1.08 -7.38
N ALA A 32 -10.92 1.85 -6.34
CA ALA A 32 -11.72 2.99 -5.90
C ALA A 32 -11.87 4.06 -7.00
N VAL A 33 -10.84 4.29 -7.82
CA VAL A 33 -10.92 5.20 -8.97
C VAL A 33 -11.95 4.67 -9.97
N LEU A 34 -11.89 3.39 -10.35
CA LEU A 34 -12.83 2.79 -11.30
C LEU A 34 -14.28 2.88 -10.81
N LEU A 35 -14.51 2.60 -9.53
CA LEU A 35 -15.84 2.73 -8.91
C LEU A 35 -16.34 4.18 -8.92
N ALA A 36 -15.47 5.15 -8.61
CA ALA A 36 -15.83 6.57 -8.66
C ALA A 36 -16.18 7.03 -10.08
N GLU A 37 -15.47 6.54 -11.10
CA GLU A 37 -15.78 6.82 -12.51
C GLU A 37 -17.10 6.21 -12.94
N HIS A 38 -17.35 4.95 -12.57
CA HIS A 38 -18.61 4.29 -12.85
C HIS A 38 -19.81 5.01 -12.21
N ALA A 39 -19.61 5.58 -11.01
CA ALA A 39 -20.61 6.38 -10.32
C ALA A 39 -20.74 7.83 -10.82
N GLY A 40 -20.01 8.23 -11.88
CA GLY A 40 -20.02 9.60 -12.41
C GLY A 40 -19.34 10.65 -11.50
N GLN A 41 -18.58 10.22 -10.48
CA GLN A 41 -17.93 11.08 -9.51
C GLN A 41 -16.52 11.51 -9.97
N ALA A 42 -16.45 12.26 -11.07
CA ALA A 42 -15.17 12.63 -11.71
C ALA A 42 -14.19 13.34 -10.77
N ALA A 43 -14.67 14.25 -9.92
CA ALA A 43 -13.82 14.96 -8.96
C ALA A 43 -13.21 14.02 -7.89
N LEU A 44 -13.97 13.01 -7.46
CA LEU A 44 -13.49 12.00 -6.52
C LEU A 44 -12.44 11.10 -7.17
N ALA A 45 -12.69 10.64 -8.40
CA ALA A 45 -11.73 9.85 -9.16
C ALA A 45 -10.40 10.61 -9.36
N ALA A 46 -10.45 11.90 -9.67
CA ALA A 46 -9.27 12.75 -9.78
C ALA A 46 -8.50 12.88 -8.46
N ARG A 47 -9.21 13.07 -7.33
CA ARG A 47 -8.59 13.12 -6.00
C ARG A 47 -7.91 11.79 -5.65
N LEU A 48 -8.56 10.66 -5.92
CA LEU A 48 -7.99 9.34 -5.67
C LEU A 48 -6.71 9.10 -6.49
N ARG A 49 -6.70 9.48 -7.77
CA ARG A 49 -5.48 9.42 -8.62
C ARG A 49 -4.33 10.27 -8.09
N ALA A 50 -4.64 11.44 -7.55
CA ALA A 50 -3.65 12.37 -7.00
C ALA A 50 -3.13 11.97 -5.61
N MET A 51 -3.73 10.99 -4.94
CA MET A 51 -3.22 10.51 -3.65
C MET A 51 -1.79 9.98 -3.80
N ALA A 52 -0.90 10.38 -2.90
CA ALA A 52 0.46 9.86 -2.86
C ALA A 52 0.44 8.34 -2.64
N ALA A 53 1.45 7.65 -3.20
CA ALA A 53 1.72 6.27 -2.86
C ALA A 53 2.04 6.14 -1.36
N LEU A 54 1.85 4.94 -0.80
CA LEU A 54 2.35 4.69 0.55
C LEU A 54 3.88 4.87 0.57
N PRO A 55 4.44 5.46 1.64
CA PRO A 55 5.88 5.59 1.78
C PRO A 55 6.54 4.21 1.70
N ASP A 56 7.58 4.08 0.87
CA ASP A 56 8.42 2.90 0.92
C ASP A 56 9.22 2.95 2.22
N ARG A 57 8.93 2.04 3.15
CA ARG A 57 9.65 1.93 4.41
C ARG A 57 11.13 1.56 4.20
N ASN A 58 11.48 0.99 3.05
CA ASN A 58 12.85 0.63 2.70
C ASN A 58 13.64 1.78 2.04
N ALA A 59 13.00 2.92 1.77
CA ALA A 59 13.67 4.11 1.23
C ALA A 59 14.30 5.00 2.33
N GLN A 60 14.20 4.59 3.60
CA GLN A 60 14.83 5.20 4.78
C GLN A 60 15.95 4.29 5.30
#